data_AF-A0AAW2QHC4-F1
#
_entry.id   AF-A0AAW2QHC4-F1
#
_cell.length_a   1.000
_cell.length_b   1.000
_cell.length_c   1.000
_cell.angle_alpha   90.00
_cell.angle_beta   90.00
_cell.angle_gamma   90.00
#
_symmetry.space_group_name_H-M   'P 1'
#
loop_
_entity.id
_entity.type
_entity.pdbx_description
1 polymer ?
#
loop_
_entity_poly.entity_id
_entity_poly.type
_entity_poly.pdbx_seq_one_letter_code
_entity_poly.pdbx_strand_id
1 'polypeptide(L)' 'MRAILDSLISPSQNAFVPGRSIGDNVLLAQELFSSYNQRHLPPRCALKVDLRKAYDTDIVCADSRKLLA' A
#
# COMPACT_ATOMS: atom_id res chain seq x y z
N MET A 1 -17.58 17.28 -8.97
CA MET A 1 -16.34 16.49 -8.96
C MET A 1 -16.10 15.77 -7.64
N ARG A 2 -16.14 16.48 -6.50
CA ARG A 2 -15.88 15.91 -5.16
C ARG A 2 -16.74 14.69 -4.79
N ALA A 3 -18.04 14.73 -5.06
CA ALA A 3 -18.94 13.60 -4.81
C ALA A 3 -18.60 12.31 -5.61
N ILE A 4 -17.98 12.45 -6.79
CA ILE A 4 -17.55 11.29 -7.58
C ILE A 4 -16.26 10.71 -6.99
N LEU A 5 -15.34 11.57 -6.54
CA LEU A 5 -14.10 11.14 -5.90
C LEU A 5 -14.39 10.33 -4.63
N ASP A 6 -15.40 10.71 -3.84
CA ASP A 6 -15.78 9.96 -2.63
C ASP A 6 -16.17 8.50 -2.94
N SER A 7 -16.69 8.22 -4.15
CA SER A 7 -17.01 6.86 -4.61
C SER A 7 -15.83 6.12 -5.25
N LEU A 8 -14.81 6.84 -5.72
CA LEU A 8 -13.62 6.28 -6.37
C LEU A 8 -12.48 6.03 -5.38
N ILE A 9 -12.42 6.81 -4.29
CA ILE A 9 -11.38 6.71 -3.28
C ILE A 9 -11.69 5.49 -2.39
N SER A 10 -10.81 4.48 -2.46
CA SER A 10 -10.88 3.30 -1.60
C SER A 10 -10.87 3.70 -0.10
N PRO A 11 -11.56 2.96 0.78
CA PRO A 11 -11.44 3.13 2.23
C PRO A 11 -10.00 3.05 2.74
N SER A 12 -9.12 2.28 2.09
CA SER A 12 -7.70 2.13 2.45
C SER A 12 -6.78 3.21 1.87
N GLN A 13 -7.30 4.15 1.07
CA GLN A 13 -6.50 5.22 0.49
C GLN A 13 -6.45 6.43 1.43
N ASN A 14 -5.43 6.50 2.26
CA ASN A 14 -5.33 7.56 3.27
C ASN A 14 -4.60 8.82 2.80
N ALA A 15 -3.71 8.69 1.81
CA ALA A 15 -2.93 9.82 1.33
C ALA A 15 -3.81 10.86 0.64
N PHE A 16 -3.57 12.14 0.94
CA PHE A 16 -4.23 13.29 0.32
C PHE A 16 -5.76 13.34 0.48
N VAL A 17 -6.33 12.59 1.43
CA VAL A 17 -7.76 12.64 1.79
C VAL A 17 -7.93 13.39 3.12
N PRO A 18 -8.66 14.53 3.15
CA PRO A 18 -8.91 15.27 4.37
C PRO A 18 -9.53 14.39 5.47
N GLY A 19 -9.01 14.48 6.69
CA GLY A 19 -9.51 13.73 7.83
C GLY A 19 -8.99 12.29 7.95
N ARG A 20 -8.15 11.80 7.01
CA ARG A 20 -7.44 10.52 7.15
C ARG A 20 -6.01 10.74 7.61
N SER A 21 -5.51 9.83 8.44
CA SER A 21 -4.15 9.91 8.98
C SER A 21 -3.24 8.91 8.28
N ILE A 22 -1.96 9.25 8.16
CA ILE A 22 -0.94 8.27 7.75
C ILE A 22 -0.80 7.14 8.79
N GLY A 23 -1.17 7.41 10.04
CA GLY A 23 -1.18 6.41 11.12
C GLY A 23 -2.10 5.23 10.83
N ASP A 24 -3.23 5.43 10.15
CA ASP A 24 -4.14 4.31 9.87
C ASP A 24 -3.53 3.34 8.83
N ASN A 25 -2.66 3.81 7.93
CA ASN A 25 -1.88 2.93 7.06
C ASN A 25 -0.87 2.08 7.84
N VAL A 26 -0.31 2.62 8.93
CA VAL A 26 0.61 1.86 9.82
C VAL A 26 -0.17 0.75 10.52
N LEU A 27 -1.33 1.07 11.08
CA LEU A 27 -2.19 0.09 11.74
C LEU A 27 -2.65 -0.99 10.75
N LEU A 28 -3.10 -0.60 9.56
CA LEU A 28 -3.50 -1.52 8.50
C LEU A 28 -2.34 -2.45 8.09
N ALA A 29 -1.13 -1.92 7.94
CA ALA A 29 0.04 -2.73 7.64
C ALA A 29 0.35 -3.72 8.77
N GLN A 30 0.29 -3.29 10.04
CA GLN A 30 0.49 -4.18 11.19
C GLN A 30 -0.52 -5.34 11.20
N GLU A 31 -1.79 -5.07 10.89
CA GLU A 31 -2.83 -6.09 10.81
C GLU A 31 -2.56 -7.07 9.65
N LEU A 32 -2.27 -6.55 8.44
CA LEU A 32 -1.94 -7.36 7.27
C LEU A 32 -0.73 -8.27 7.48
N PHE A 33 0.30 -7.76 8.18
CA PHE A 33 1.54 -8.49 8.44
C PHE A 33 1.55 -9.27 9.77
N SER A 34 0.48 -9.21 10.57
CA SER A 34 0.41 -9.81 11.91
C SER A 34 0.79 -11.30 11.96
N SER A 35 0.45 -12.05 10.90
CA SER A 35 0.71 -13.49 10.82
C SER A 35 1.96 -13.84 9.99
N TYR A 36 2.67 -12.86 9.40
CA TYR A 36 3.78 -13.16 8.47
C TYR A 36 4.94 -13.92 9.11
N ASN A 37 5.11 -13.85 10.44
CA ASN A 37 6.18 -14.54 11.16
C ASN A 37 5.84 -16.00 11.55
N GLN A 38 4.65 -16.50 11.23
CA GLN A 38 4.26 -17.87 11.59
C GLN A 38 4.86 -18.89 10.62
N ARG A 39 5.57 -19.89 11.18
CA ARG A 39 6.34 -20.89 10.43
C ARG A 39 5.52 -21.90 9.62
N HIS A 40 4.22 -22.01 9.87
CA HIS A 40 3.36 -23.05 9.29
C HIS A 40 2.28 -22.51 8.34
N LEU A 41 2.51 -21.33 7.75
CA LEU A 41 1.60 -20.74 6.79
C LEU A 41 2.02 -21.02 5.34
N PRO A 42 1.07 -20.97 4.38
CA PRO A 42 1.41 -20.97 2.96
C PRO A 42 2.42 -19.87 2.62
N PRO A 43 3.23 -20.03 1.56
CA PRO A 43 4.13 -18.98 1.09
C PRO A 43 3.40 -17.66 0.86
N ARG A 44 3.99 -16.55 1.33
CA ARG A 44 3.44 -15.19 1.22
C ARG A 44 4.54 -14.25 0.74
N CYS A 45 4.16 -13.23 -0.02
CA CYS A 45 5.03 -12.12 -0.37
C CYS A 45 4.30 -10.80 -0.13
N ALA A 46 5.06 -9.71 -0.08
CA ALA A 46 4.53 -8.36 -0.04
C ALA A 46 5.11 -7.60 -1.23
N LEU A 47 4.26 -6.96 -2.01
CA LEU A 47 4.70 -6.13 -3.13
C LEU A 47 4.58 -4.66 -2.72
N LYS A 48 5.73 -3.99 -2.64
CA LYS A 48 5.77 -2.54 -2.49
C LYS A 48 5.97 -1.92 -3.87
N VAL A 49 4.98 -1.16 -4.33
CA VAL A 49 5.05 -0.38 -5.57
C VAL A 49 5.28 1.08 -5.20
N ASP A 50 6.31 1.70 -5.78
CA ASP A 50 6.63 3.11 -5.62
C ASP A 50 6.63 3.78 -6.99
N LEU A 51 5.95 4.92 -7.11
CA LEU A 51 5.78 5.62 -8.38
C LEU A 51 6.76 6.79 -8.46
N ARG A 52 7.75 6.68 -9.34
CA ARG A 52 8.65 7.80 -9.65
C ARG A 52 7.88 8.85 -10.45
N LYS A 53 7.92 10.11 -10.02
CA LYS A 53 7.21 11.23 -10.67
C LYS A 53 5.75 10.89 -10.96
N ALA A 54 5.00 10.50 -9.91
CA ALA A 54 3.61 10.01 -10.00
C ALA A 54 2.62 10.94 -10.74
N TYR A 55 2.94 12.23 -10.88
CA TYR A 55 2.13 13.19 -11.64
C TYR A 55 2.50 13.26 -13.13
N ASP A 56 3.69 12.78 -13.52
CA ASP A 56 4.25 12.94 -14.87
C ASP A 56 4.40 11.60 -15.63
N THR A 57 4.25 10.45 -14.95
CA THR A 57 4.79 9.16 -15.40
C THR A 57 3.73 8.09 -15.58
N ASP A 58 3.82 7.33 -16.69
CA ASP A 58 3.15 6.05 -16.88
C ASP A 58 3.80 4.97 -16.01
N ILE A 59 3.01 4.24 -15.22
CA ILE A 59 3.48 3.30 -14.19
C ILE A 59 4.42 2.23 -14.77
N VAL A 60 5.68 2.19 -14.30
CA VAL A 60 6.62 1.09 -14.54
C VAL A 60 6.81 0.31 -13.23
N CYS A 61 6.35 -0.94 -13.22
CA CYS A 61 6.52 -1.83 -12.07
C CYS A 61 7.96 -2.38 -12.05
N ALA A 62 8.72 -2.10 -10.98
CA ALA A 62 10.04 -2.69 -10.73
C ALA A 62 9.93 -3.78 -9.65
N ASP A 63 10.23 -5.04 -10.02
CA ASP A 63 10.34 -6.16 -9.08
C ASP A 63 11.60 -5.98 -8.21
N SER A 64 11.40 -5.62 -6.94
CA SER A 64 12.48 -5.49 -5.96
C SER A 64 12.79 -6.83 -5.31
N ARG A 65 13.34 -7.79 -6.07
CA ARG A 65 14.04 -8.96 -5.49
C ARG A 65 15.38 -8.54 -4.90
N LYS A 66 15.39 -7.80 -3.78
CA LYS A 66 16.53 -7.70 -2.86
C LYS A 66 16.05 -7.51 -1.42
N LEU A 67 15.80 -8.63 -0.76
CA LEU A 67 15.91 -8.74 0.70
C LEU A 67 16.38 -10.16 1.04
N LEU A 68 17.61 -10.45 0.62
CA LEU A 68 18.45 -11.56 1.09
C LEU A 68 19.89 -11.31 0.61
N ALA A 69 20.56 -10.42 1.33
CA ALA A 69 21.99 -10.41 1.59
C ALA A 69 22.19 -9.63 2.89
#